data_AF-A0A7W1NNT4-F1
#
_entry.id   AF-A0A7W1NNT4-F1
#
_cell.length_a   1.000
_cell.length_b   1.000
_cell.length_c   1.000
_cell.angle_alpha   90.00
_cell.angle_beta   90.00
_cell.angle_gamma   90.00
#
_symmetry.space_group_name_H-M   'P 1'
#
loop_
_entity.id
_entity.type
_entity.pdbx_description
1 polymer ?
#
loop_
_entity_poly.entity_id
_entity_poly.type
_entity_poly.pdbx_seq_one_letter_code
_entity_poly.pdbx_strand_id
1 'polypeptide(L)'
;MPRRFYSPDEKANALETLNRFGQDIAATALKTGIAQRTLYTWRTEQWDQQRQQRQSQPPPPPIESPKFESTIEAFESLRSHMFEILNRIPADLSHYPPYLQRDRHLARITALDIVIKLTDFLGFPEPEYDEIEYVHEYITEEPEPTPKITHTYIHVPPPTYVSDDALDGLQPA
;
A
#
# COMPACT_ATOMS: atom_id res chain seq x y z
N MET A 1 11.34 -11.82 42.43
CA MET A 1 12.25 -12.32 41.38
C MET A 1 13.40 -11.33 41.21
N PRO A 2 14.65 -11.80 41.10
CA PRO A 2 15.81 -10.92 40.93
C PRO A 2 15.67 -10.13 39.61
N ARG A 3 15.89 -8.81 39.66
CA ARG A 3 15.91 -7.96 38.47
C ARG A 3 17.21 -8.22 37.73
N ARG A 4 17.12 -8.76 36.51
CA ARG A 4 18.27 -8.88 35.62
C ARG A 4 18.62 -7.49 35.11
N PHE A 5 19.85 -7.06 35.34
CA PHE A 5 20.39 -5.83 34.78
C PHE A 5 21.02 -6.16 33.44
N TYR A 6 20.66 -5.40 32.41
CA TYR A 6 21.22 -5.54 31.06
C TYR A 6 22.24 -4.44 30.84
N SER A 7 23.35 -4.77 30.17
CA SER A 7 24.35 -3.77 29.81
C SER A 7 23.86 -2.88 28.65
N PRO A 8 24.45 -1.68 28.47
CA PRO A 8 24.16 -0.83 27.31
C PRO A 8 24.42 -1.53 25.98
N ASP A 9 25.47 -2.35 25.90
CA ASP A 9 25.84 -3.10 24.70
C ASP A 9 24.83 -4.19 24.37
N GLU A 10 24.31 -4.89 25.40
CA GLU A 10 23.22 -5.86 25.23
C GLU A 10 21.96 -5.19 24.69
N LYS A 11 21.63 -4.00 25.22
CA LYS A 11 20.50 -3.20 24.73
C LYS A 11 20.69 -2.79 23.28
N ALA A 12 21.87 -2.29 22.92
CA ALA A 12 22.17 -1.86 21.54
C ALA A 12 22.06 -3.02 20.54
N ASN A 13 22.67 -4.16 20.86
CA ASN A 13 22.61 -5.36 20.01
C ASN A 13 21.18 -5.90 19.86
N ALA A 14 20.39 -5.89 20.94
CA ALA A 14 19.00 -6.32 20.90
C ALA A 14 18.12 -5.41 20.02
N LEU A 15 18.31 -4.10 20.10
CA LEU A 15 17.59 -3.14 19.24
C LEU A 15 18.03 -3.23 17.78
N GLU A 16 19.33 -3.46 17.51
CA GLU A 16 19.81 -3.71 16.16
C GLU A 16 19.19 -4.99 15.58
N THR A 17 19.16 -6.05 16.38
CA THR A 17 18.52 -7.32 16.01
C THR A 17 17.03 -7.09 15.72
N LEU A 18 16.33 -6.33 16.57
CA LEU A 18 14.92 -5.98 16.38
C LEU A 18 14.67 -5.28 15.04
N ASN A 19 15.56 -4.35 14.64
CA ASN A 19 15.48 -3.68 13.36
C ASN A 19 15.66 -4.64 12.18
N ARG A 20 16.60 -5.60 12.29
CA ARG A 20 16.85 -6.62 11.25
C ARG A 20 15.66 -7.56 11.06
N PHE A 21 14.89 -7.85 12.11
CA PHE A 21 13.67 -8.67 12.04
C PHE A 21 12.39 -7.87 11.75
N GLY A 22 12.50 -6.63 11.24
CA GLY A 22 11.34 -5.85 10.87
C GLY A 22 10.44 -5.48 12.07
N GLN A 23 11.03 -5.26 13.25
CA GLN A 23 10.33 -4.95 14.50
C GLN A 23 9.55 -6.11 15.13
N ASP A 24 9.82 -7.37 14.75
CA ASP A 24 9.25 -8.55 15.40
C ASP A 24 9.87 -8.80 16.78
N ILE A 25 9.10 -8.49 17.83
CA ILE A 25 9.51 -8.63 19.23
C ILE A 25 9.61 -10.09 19.66
N ALA A 26 8.74 -10.97 19.16
CA ALA A 26 8.71 -12.37 19.58
C ALA A 26 9.92 -13.12 19.03
N ALA A 27 10.21 -12.93 17.74
CA ALA A 27 11.40 -13.49 17.10
C ALA A 27 12.70 -12.97 17.75
N THR A 28 12.74 -11.67 18.06
CA THR A 28 13.92 -11.05 18.69
C THR A 28 14.13 -11.53 20.12
N ALA A 29 13.06 -11.71 20.90
CA ALA A 29 13.13 -12.27 22.26
C ALA A 29 13.68 -13.70 22.26
N LEU A 30 13.23 -14.54 21.33
CA LEU A 30 13.75 -15.90 21.17
C LEU A 30 15.24 -15.91 20.81
N LYS A 31 15.68 -15.00 19.93
CA LYS A 31 17.08 -14.95 19.49
C LYS A 31 18.04 -14.38 20.53
N THR A 32 17.62 -13.34 21.24
CA THR A 32 18.48 -12.61 22.21
C THR A 32 18.36 -13.14 23.63
N GLY A 33 17.33 -13.92 23.94
CA GLY A 33 17.01 -14.38 25.30
C GLY A 33 16.52 -13.25 26.22
N ILE A 34 16.24 -12.07 25.67
CA ILE A 34 15.68 -10.93 26.40
C ILE A 34 14.16 -11.05 26.43
N ALA A 35 13.57 -10.79 27.59
CA ALA A 35 12.12 -10.86 27.74
C ALA A 35 11.42 -9.84 26.82
N GLN A 36 10.32 -10.26 26.19
CA GLN A 36 9.54 -9.42 25.27
C GLN A 36 9.15 -8.08 25.89
N ARG A 37 8.75 -8.09 27.18
CA ARG A 37 8.40 -6.86 27.93
C ARG A 37 9.56 -5.86 27.97
N THR A 38 10.79 -6.33 28.13
CA THR A 38 11.98 -5.47 28.14
C THR A 38 12.21 -4.87 26.75
N LEU A 39 12.11 -5.68 25.70
CA LEU A 39 12.26 -5.21 24.31
C LEU A 39 11.21 -4.17 23.95
N TYR A 40 9.95 -4.38 24.35
CA TYR A 40 8.89 -3.38 24.20
C TYR A 40 9.24 -2.06 24.87
N THR A 41 9.71 -2.11 26.12
CA THR A 41 10.07 -0.92 26.89
C THR A 41 11.19 -0.14 26.18
N TRP A 42 12.25 -0.82 25.75
CA TRP A 42 13.36 -0.18 25.05
C TRP A 42 12.96 0.42 23.70
N ARG A 43 12.07 -0.23 22.96
CA ARG A 43 11.54 0.32 21.70
C ARG A 43 10.77 1.61 21.94
N THR A 44 9.91 1.65 22.96
CA THR A 44 9.17 2.87 23.31
C THR A 44 10.12 4.00 23.74
N GLU A 45 11.10 3.70 24.58
CA GLU A 45 12.12 4.69 24.98
C GLU A 45 12.88 5.26 23.78
N GLN A 46 13.25 4.42 22.81
CA GLN A 46 13.95 4.86 21.59
C GLN A 46 13.07 5.78 20.74
N TRP A 47 11.77 5.46 20.63
CA TRP A 47 10.81 6.31 19.93
C TRP A 47 10.65 7.67 20.61
N ASP A 48 10.53 7.69 21.93
CA ASP A 48 10.39 8.91 22.71
C ASP A 48 11.64 9.79 22.61
N GLN A 49 12.83 9.19 22.63
CA GLN A 49 14.09 9.91 22.41
C GLN A 49 14.15 10.54 21.01
N GLN A 50 13.77 9.80 19.97
CA GLN A 50 13.71 10.35 18.61
C GLN A 50 12.69 11.49 18.50
N ARG A 51 11.54 11.37 19.16
CA ARG A 51 10.51 12.41 19.19
C ARG A 51 11.03 13.68 19.86
N GLN A 52 11.70 13.55 21.01
CA GLN A 52 12.29 14.67 21.72
C GLN A 52 13.39 15.35 20.90
N GLN A 53 14.25 14.57 20.24
CA GLN A 53 15.26 15.12 19.34
C GLN A 53 14.65 15.95 18.20
N ARG A 54 13.56 15.47 17.59
CA ARG A 54 12.83 16.23 16.55
C ARG A 54 12.20 17.52 17.09
N GLN A 55 11.73 17.54 18.34
CA GLN A 55 11.19 18.73 18.97
C GLN A 55 12.27 19.75 19.37
N SER A 56 13.50 19.28 19.60
CA SER A 56 14.65 20.14 19.92
C SER A 56 15.34 20.75 18.70
N GLN A 57 14.97 20.33 17.48
CA GLN A 57 15.50 20.97 16.28
C GLN A 57 14.93 22.39 16.16
N PRO A 58 15.76 23.38 15.81
CA PRO A 58 15.26 24.71 15.48
C PRO A 58 14.19 24.57 14.39
N PRO A 59 13.13 25.39 14.41
CA PRO A 59 12.11 25.35 13.38
C PRO A 59 12.82 25.45 12.02
N PRO A 60 12.39 24.65 11.01
CA PRO A 60 12.95 24.78 9.67
C PRO A 60 12.83 26.25 9.23
N PRO A 61 13.79 26.74 8.42
CA PRO A 61 13.70 28.10 7.90
C PRO A 61 12.31 28.30 7.28
N PRO A 62 11.67 29.45 7.49
CA PRO A 62 10.35 29.71 6.93
C PRO A 62 10.44 29.48 5.42
N ILE A 63 9.70 28.46 4.96
CA ILE A 63 9.53 28.20 3.53
C ILE A 63 8.86 29.45 2.99
N GLU A 64 9.51 30.11 2.03
CA GLU A 64 8.89 31.24 1.34
C GLU A 64 7.58 30.75 0.74
N SER A 65 6.47 31.26 1.26
CA SER A 65 5.16 30.96 0.71
C SER A 65 5.16 31.44 -0.73
N PRO A 66 4.77 30.61 -1.71
CA PRO A 66 4.63 31.06 -3.08
C PRO A 66 3.78 32.32 -3.12
N LYS A 67 4.32 33.38 -3.73
CA LYS A 67 3.60 34.63 -3.93
C LYS A 67 2.72 34.44 -5.14
N PHE A 68 1.43 34.23 -4.92
CA PHE A 68 0.44 34.17 -5.98
C PHE A 68 -0.07 35.58 -6.26
N GLU A 69 -0.26 35.91 -7.54
CA GLU A 69 -0.77 37.22 -7.94
C GLU A 69 -2.29 37.30 -7.74
N SER A 70 -2.96 36.14 -7.72
CA SER A 70 -4.38 36.02 -7.43
C SER A 70 -4.70 34.85 -6.50
N THR A 71 -5.84 34.93 -5.81
CA THR A 71 -6.36 33.81 -5.03
C THR A 71 -6.66 32.59 -5.90
N ILE A 72 -7.10 32.81 -7.15
CA ILE A 72 -7.43 31.74 -8.10
C ILE A 72 -6.17 30.93 -8.48
N GLU A 73 -5.07 31.62 -8.79
CA GLU A 73 -3.78 30.98 -9.09
C GLU A 73 -3.24 30.17 -7.90
N ALA A 74 -3.40 30.70 -6.68
CA ALA A 74 -3.06 29.97 -5.45
C ALA A 74 -3.84 28.67 -5.32
N PHE A 75 -5.13 28.71 -5.65
CA PHE A 75 -6.03 27.56 -5.58
C PHE A 75 -5.73 26.52 -6.67
N GLU A 76 -5.45 26.94 -7.90
CA GLU A 76 -5.05 26.05 -9.00
C GLU A 76 -3.71 25.36 -8.73
N SER A 77 -2.75 26.11 -8.19
CA SER A 77 -1.46 25.57 -7.77
C SER A 77 -1.63 24.52 -6.65
N LEU A 78 -2.44 24.84 -5.63
CA LEU A 78 -2.75 23.91 -4.54
C LEU A 78 -3.42 22.64 -5.06
N ARG A 79 -4.44 22.78 -5.93
CA ARG A 79 -5.14 21.66 -6.56
C ARG A 79 -4.17 20.76 -7.33
N SER A 80 -3.35 21.36 -8.19
CA SER A 80 -2.35 20.63 -8.99
C SER A 80 -1.36 19.87 -8.11
N HIS A 81 -0.90 20.50 -7.03
CA HIS A 81 0.01 19.86 -6.08
C HIS A 81 -0.66 18.70 -5.31
N MET A 82 -1.93 18.85 -4.93
CA MET A 82 -2.69 17.78 -4.28
C MET A 82 -2.86 16.58 -5.21
N PHE A 83 -3.21 16.81 -6.48
CA PHE A 83 -3.29 15.73 -7.48
C PHE A 83 -1.92 15.08 -7.74
N GLU A 84 -0.84 15.87 -7.77
CA GLU A 84 0.52 15.33 -7.91
C GLU A 84 0.88 14.40 -6.75
N ILE A 85 0.62 14.81 -5.50
CA ILE A 85 0.87 13.98 -4.31
C ILE A 85 0.02 12.70 -4.37
N LEU A 86 -1.25 12.80 -4.74
CA LEU A 86 -2.14 11.65 -4.88
C LEU A 86 -1.67 10.68 -5.97
N ASN A 87 -1.17 11.20 -7.10
CA ASN A 87 -0.65 10.39 -8.21
C ASN A 87 0.69 9.72 -7.87
N ARG A 88 1.46 10.28 -6.93
CA ARG A 88 2.67 9.65 -6.39
C ARG A 88 2.38 8.48 -5.45
N ILE A 89 1.14 8.33 -4.97
CA ILE A 89 0.73 7.15 -4.21
C ILE A 89 0.62 5.99 -5.20
N PRO A 90 1.48 4.95 -5.11
CA PRO A 90 1.47 3.86 -6.06
C PRO A 90 0.09 3.19 -6.06
N ALA A 91 -0.55 3.17 -7.22
CA ALA A 91 -1.81 2.45 -7.43
C ALA A 91 -1.61 0.93 -7.29
N ASP A 92 -0.39 0.47 -7.54
CA ASP A 92 -0.01 -0.92 -7.40
C ASP A 92 0.36 -1.26 -5.95
N LEU A 93 -0.61 -1.85 -5.25
CA LEU A 93 -0.46 -2.36 -3.89
C LEU A 93 -0.01 -3.83 -3.85
N SER A 94 0.16 -4.49 -5.00
CA SER A 94 0.43 -5.94 -5.08
C SER A 94 1.73 -6.37 -4.39
N HIS A 95 2.69 -5.44 -4.28
CA HIS A 95 4.00 -5.65 -3.67
C HIS A 95 3.97 -5.62 -2.13
N TYR A 96 2.84 -5.23 -1.50
CA TYR A 96 2.71 -5.17 -0.05
C TYR A 96 2.05 -6.42 0.52
N PRO A 97 2.38 -6.84 1.75
CA PRO A 97 1.63 -7.88 2.46
C PRO A 97 0.13 -7.53 2.57
N PRO A 98 -0.81 -8.50 2.49
CA PRO A 98 -2.26 -8.25 2.41
C PRO A 98 -2.83 -7.36 3.53
N TYR A 99 -2.26 -7.44 4.73
CA TYR A 99 -2.67 -6.62 5.87
C TYR A 99 -2.31 -5.14 5.72
N LEU A 100 -1.20 -4.81 5.03
CA LEU A 100 -0.80 -3.43 4.73
C LEU A 100 -1.49 -2.86 3.49
N GLN A 101 -1.95 -3.73 2.57
CA GLN A 101 -2.71 -3.31 1.40
C GLN A 101 -4.02 -2.63 1.81
N ARG A 102 -4.74 -3.21 2.78
CA ARG A 102 -6.01 -2.66 3.28
C ARG A 102 -5.82 -1.28 3.91
N ASP A 103 -4.84 -1.13 4.79
CA ASP A 103 -4.60 0.14 5.49
C ASP A 103 -4.17 1.25 4.53
N ARG A 104 -3.34 0.93 3.52
CA ARG A 104 -2.96 1.89 2.49
C ARG A 104 -4.11 2.24 1.55
N HIS A 105 -4.94 1.27 1.20
CA HIS A 105 -6.11 1.53 0.37
C HIS A 105 -7.10 2.45 1.09
N LEU A 106 -7.35 2.21 2.38
CA LEU A 106 -8.20 3.07 3.21
C LEU A 106 -7.61 4.48 3.35
N ALA A 107 -6.31 4.60 3.64
CA ALA A 107 -5.63 5.88 3.72
C ALA A 107 -5.74 6.68 2.41
N ARG A 108 -5.66 6.00 1.25
CA ARG A 108 -5.85 6.62 -0.07
C ARG A 108 -7.28 7.13 -0.27
N ILE A 109 -8.29 6.32 0.08
CA ILE A 109 -9.70 6.75 -0.01
C ILE A 109 -9.95 7.95 0.89
N THR A 110 -9.46 7.92 2.14
CA THR A 110 -9.61 9.04 3.07
C THR A 110 -8.90 10.30 2.57
N ALA A 111 -7.72 10.17 1.97
CA ALA A 111 -7.02 11.30 1.37
C ALA A 111 -7.84 11.92 0.21
N LEU A 112 -8.38 11.08 -0.68
CA LEU A 112 -9.25 11.53 -1.78
C LEU A 112 -10.51 12.22 -1.26
N ASP A 113 -11.17 11.66 -0.25
CA ASP A 113 -12.36 12.25 0.37
C ASP A 113 -12.06 13.62 1.01
N ILE A 114 -10.90 13.78 1.66
CA ILE A 114 -10.45 15.08 2.19
C ILE A 114 -10.23 16.08 1.04
N VAL A 115 -9.63 15.65 -0.07
CA VAL A 115 -9.43 16.52 -1.24
C VAL A 115 -10.77 16.98 -1.82
N ILE A 116 -11.71 16.05 -2.02
CA ILE A 116 -13.05 16.36 -2.57
C ILE A 116 -13.80 17.32 -1.65
N LYS A 117 -13.77 17.08 -0.33
CA LYS A 117 -14.43 17.97 0.64
C LYS A 117 -13.79 19.35 0.70
N LEU A 118 -12.46 19.43 0.57
CA LEU A 118 -11.77 20.71 0.49
C LEU A 118 -12.13 21.44 -0.81
N THR A 119 -12.29 20.73 -1.93
CA THR A 119 -12.74 21.34 -3.18
C THR A 119 -14.19 21.83 -3.11
N ASP A 120 -15.08 21.09 -2.45
CA ASP A 120 -16.47 21.50 -2.29
C ASP A 120 -16.60 22.69 -1.33
N PHE A 121 -15.88 22.65 -0.21
CA PHE A 121 -15.92 23.71 0.81
C PHE A 121 -15.38 25.04 0.31
N LEU A 122 -14.32 25.00 -0.51
CA LEU A 122 -13.69 26.21 -1.06
C LEU A 122 -14.45 26.76 -2.27
N GLY A 123 -15.52 26.08 -2.73
CA GLY A 123 -16.34 26.55 -3.84
C GLY A 123 -15.52 26.75 -5.11
N PHE A 124 -14.60 25.82 -5.40
CA PHE A 124 -13.84 25.88 -6.64
C PHE A 124 -14.84 25.92 -7.81
N PRO A 125 -14.66 26.83 -8.79
CA PRO A 125 -15.44 26.73 -10.01
C PRO A 125 -15.22 25.32 -10.56
N GLU A 126 -16.32 24.63 -10.90
CA GLU A 126 -16.21 23.43 -11.73
C GLU A 126 -15.32 23.84 -12.91
N PRO A 127 -14.21 23.11 -13.18
CA PRO A 127 -13.49 23.38 -14.39
C PRO A 127 -14.51 23.28 -15.51
N GLU A 128 -14.65 24.33 -16.32
CA GLU A 128 -15.30 24.21 -17.62
C GLU A 128 -14.48 23.13 -18.33
N TYR A 129 -14.96 21.89 -18.24
CA TYR A 129 -14.52 20.86 -19.13
C TYR A 129 -15.00 21.36 -20.48
N ASP A 130 -14.11 21.99 -21.24
CA ASP A 130 -14.28 22.09 -22.68
C ASP A 130 -14.71 20.70 -23.10
N GLU A 131 -15.95 20.59 -23.59
CA GLU A 131 -16.50 19.35 -24.08
C GLU A 131 -15.44 18.81 -25.03
N ILE A 132 -14.73 17.77 -24.60
CA ILE A 132 -13.78 17.10 -25.47
C ILE A 132 -14.70 16.53 -26.53
N GLU A 133 -14.81 17.23 -27.66
CA GLU A 133 -15.53 16.77 -28.83
C GLU A 133 -14.87 15.45 -29.18
N TYR A 134 -15.49 14.36 -28.73
CA TYR A 134 -15.12 13.02 -29.14
C TYR A 134 -15.44 12.98 -30.63
N VAL A 135 -14.47 13.39 -31.44
CA VAL A 135 -14.43 13.03 -32.84
C VAL A 135 -14.28 11.52 -32.85
N HIS A 136 -15.42 10.83 -32.86
CA HIS A 136 -15.51 9.45 -33.27
C HIS A 136 -15.11 9.43 -34.75
N GLU A 137 -13.80 9.39 -34.99
CA GLU A 137 -13.27 9.04 -36.29
C GLU A 137 -13.60 7.55 -36.46
N TYR A 138 -14.74 7.29 -37.10
CA TYR A 138 -15.11 5.95 -37.54
C TYR A 138 -14.05 5.53 -38.57
N ILE A 139 -13.01 4.85 -38.11
CA ILE A 139 -12.18 4.05 -38.99
C ILE A 139 -13.12 3.00 -39.57
N THR A 140 -13.54 3.24 -40.81
CA THR A 140 -14.28 2.27 -41.61
C THR A 140 -13.26 1.23 -42.02
N GLU A 141 -12.96 0.28 -41.13
CA GLU A 141 -12.19 -0.90 -41.49
C GLU A 141 -13.03 -1.69 -42.49
N GLU A 142 -12.62 -1.68 -43.76
CA GLU A 142 -13.08 -2.65 -44.74
C GLU A 142 -12.91 -4.06 -44.14
N PRO A 143 -13.95 -4.91 -44.14
CA PRO A 143 -13.83 -6.25 -43.59
C PRO A 143 -12.83 -7.06 -44.43
N GLU A 144 -11.71 -7.42 -43.82
CA GLU A 144 -10.74 -8.33 -44.42
C GLU A 144 -11.41 -9.67 -44.80
N PRO A 145 -11.02 -10.29 -45.93
CA PRO A 145 -11.59 -11.57 -46.35
C PRO A 145 -11.20 -12.68 -45.37
N THR A 146 -12.23 -13.26 -44.73
CA THR A 146 -12.08 -14.37 -43.78
C THR A 146 -11.27 -15.53 -44.38
N PRO A 147 -10.23 -16.04 -43.70
CA PRO A 147 -9.58 -17.28 -44.10
C PRO A 147 -10.51 -18.47 -43.87
N LYS A 148 -10.66 -19.34 -44.88
CA LYS A 148 -11.43 -20.58 -44.80
C LYS A 148 -10.80 -21.50 -43.74
N ILE A 149 -11.47 -21.64 -42.59
CA ILE A 149 -11.07 -22.58 -41.54
C ILE A 149 -11.53 -23.98 -41.96
N THR A 150 -10.61 -24.75 -42.53
CA THR A 150 -10.76 -26.21 -42.70
C THR A 150 -10.89 -26.86 -41.32
N HIS A 151 -12.07 -27.33 -40.95
CA HIS A 151 -12.29 -28.04 -39.70
C HIS A 151 -11.67 -29.44 -39.78
N THR A 152 -10.50 -29.63 -39.19
CA THR A 152 -9.96 -30.96 -38.89
C THR A 152 -10.61 -31.46 -37.61
N TYR A 153 -11.55 -32.40 -37.75
CA TYR A 153 -12.26 -33.00 -36.64
C TYR A 153 -11.31 -33.96 -35.89
N ILE A 154 -10.79 -33.53 -34.73
CA ILE A 154 -10.04 -34.42 -33.84
C ILE A 154 -11.08 -35.14 -32.97
N HIS A 155 -11.28 -36.43 -33.23
CA HIS A 155 -12.15 -37.29 -32.45
C HIS A 155 -11.51 -37.54 -31.08
N VAL A 156 -11.99 -36.83 -30.06
CA VAL A 156 -11.65 -37.14 -28.66
C VAL A 156 -12.62 -38.24 -28.19
N PRO A 157 -12.15 -39.43 -27.79
CA PRO A 157 -13.02 -40.44 -27.22
C PRO A 157 -13.54 -39.99 -25.84
N PRO A 158 -14.79 -40.34 -25.48
CA PRO A 158 -15.38 -39.94 -24.22
C PRO A 158 -14.63 -40.56 -23.02
N PRO A 159 -14.57 -39.87 -21.87
CA PRO A 159 -13.93 -40.38 -20.68
C PRO A 159 -14.65 -41.63 -20.15
N THR A 160 -13.89 -42.69 -19.92
CA THR A 160 -14.36 -43.90 -19.22
C THR A 160 -14.68 -43.54 -17.77
N TYR A 161 -15.96 -43.58 -17.41
CA TYR A 161 -16.41 -43.60 -16.02
C TYR A 161 -15.87 -44.87 -15.35
N VAL A 162 -15.01 -44.69 -14.34
CA VAL A 162 -14.65 -45.77 -13.43
C VAL A 162 -15.75 -45.79 -12.36
N SER A 163 -16.53 -46.86 -12.32
CA SER A 163 -17.57 -47.07 -11.32
C SER A 163 -16.96 -47.22 -9.92
N ASP A 164 -17.52 -46.50 -8.94
CA ASP A 164 -17.22 -46.55 -7.50
C ASP A 164 -17.72 -47.86 -6.83
N ASP A 165 -17.31 -49.02 -7.33
CA ASP A 165 -17.67 -50.34 -6.77
C ASP A 165 -16.44 -51.14 -6.30
N ALA A 166 -15.40 -50.45 -5.81
CA ALA A 166 -14.16 -51.07 -5.33
C ALA A 166 -13.65 -50.52 -3.98
N LEU A 167 -14.55 -50.19 -3.06
CA LEU A 167 -14.22 -49.95 -1.65
C LEU A 167 -15.12 -50.77 -0.73
N ASP A 168 -15.02 -52.10 -0.87
CA ASP A 168 -15.42 -53.02 0.18
C ASP A 168 -14.22 -53.91 0.53
N GLY A 169 -13.80 -53.88 1.79
CA GLY A 169 -12.73 -54.73 2.31
C GLY A 169 -11.48 -54.02 2.82
N LEU A 170 -11.62 -53.22 3.88
CA LEU A 170 -10.54 -52.99 4.85
C LEU A 170 -11.16 -52.91 6.25
N GLN A 171 -11.33 -54.08 6.87
CA GLN A 171 -11.59 -54.19 8.31
C GLN A 171 -10.32 -53.85 9.10
N PRO A 172 -10.43 -53.18 10.26
CA PRO A 172 -9.31 -52.91 11.14
C PRO A 172 -8.96 -54.15 11.99
N ALA A 173 -7.67 -54.43 12.12
CA ALA A 173 -7.08 -55.26 13.17
C ALA A 173 -5.98 -54.45 13.87
#